data_AF-U7QM05-F1
#
_entry.id   AF-U7QM05-F1
#
_cell.length_a   1.000
_cell.length_b   1.000
_cell.length_c   1.000
_cell.angle_alpha   90.00
_cell.angle_beta   90.00
_cell.angle_gamma   90.00
#
_symmetry.space_group_name_H-M   'P 1'
#
loop_
_entity.id
_entity.type
_entity.pdbx_description
1 polymer ?
#
loop_
_entity_poly.entity_id
_entity_poly.type
_entity_poly.pdbx_seq_one_letter_code
_entity_poly.pdbx_strand_id
1 'polypeptide(L)'
;MRVPSYLKQVQMGSPGGGRSRKESSSVHLTEDQIASITQDKEIKAALGRPIKRIIRDKQDKIILNVGDLITHKAVLKARQIGVLDVLLNSVYRRSSKPSIEE
;
A
#
# COMPACT_ATOMS: atom_id res chain seq x y z
N MET A 1 33.89 0.05 63.70
CA MET A 1 32.66 0.54 63.04
C MET A 1 31.70 -0.64 62.97
N ARG A 2 30.71 -0.79 63.85
CA ARG A 2 29.37 -0.16 63.95
C ARG A 2 28.48 -0.41 62.70
N VAL A 3 27.48 -1.27 62.89
CA VAL A 3 26.40 -1.74 61.99
C VAL A 3 25.44 -0.61 61.53
N PRO A 4 24.60 -0.78 60.47
CA PRO A 4 23.32 -1.53 60.55
C PRO A 4 23.01 -2.37 59.28
N SER A 5 22.46 -3.58 59.34
CA SER A 5 21.06 -3.94 59.66
C SER A 5 20.02 -3.18 58.85
N TYR A 6 19.51 -3.78 57.77
CA TYR A 6 18.12 -3.61 57.36
C TYR A 6 17.55 -4.96 56.93
N LEU A 7 16.90 -5.60 57.90
CA LEU A 7 15.95 -6.68 57.76
C LEU A 7 14.55 -6.03 57.77
N LYS A 8 13.57 -6.66 57.09
CA LYS A 8 12.11 -6.41 57.15
C LYS A 8 11.63 -5.18 56.34
N GLN A 9 10.55 -5.22 55.55
CA GLN A 9 9.29 -5.93 55.76
C GLN A 9 8.42 -5.98 54.46
N VAL A 10 7.99 -7.20 54.07
CA VAL A 10 6.61 -7.65 53.73
C VAL A 10 5.66 -6.70 52.96
N GLN A 11 5.14 -7.13 51.80
CA GLN A 11 3.72 -7.42 51.59
C GLN A 11 3.47 -8.16 50.27
N MET A 12 2.64 -9.19 50.37
CA MET A 12 2.26 -10.15 49.35
C MET A 12 1.25 -9.58 48.34
N GLY A 13 1.23 -10.15 47.14
CA GLY A 13 0.00 -10.45 46.40
C GLY A 13 -0.69 -9.33 45.62
N SER A 14 -0.35 -9.20 44.34
CA SER A 14 -1.34 -8.84 43.31
C SER A 14 -1.05 -9.65 42.04
N PRO A 15 -1.70 -10.81 41.85
CA PRO A 15 -1.69 -11.51 40.58
C PRO A 15 -2.64 -10.77 39.63
N GLY A 16 -2.09 -9.92 38.75
CA GLY A 16 -2.90 -9.07 37.89
C GLY A 16 -2.32 -8.92 36.50
N GLY A 17 -2.60 -9.91 35.64
CA GLY A 17 -2.71 -9.71 34.19
C GLY A 17 -1.39 -9.60 33.44
N GLY A 18 -0.98 -10.71 32.83
CA GLY A 18 0.13 -10.77 31.91
C GLY A 18 -0.01 -9.81 30.73
N ARG A 19 1.14 -9.26 30.34
CA ARG A 19 1.68 -9.35 28.98
C ARG A 19 0.64 -9.50 27.86
N SER A 20 0.31 -8.39 27.23
CA SER A 20 0.43 -8.34 25.78
C SER A 20 0.66 -6.91 25.36
N ARG A 21 1.94 -6.52 25.42
CA ARG A 21 2.52 -5.58 24.48
C ARG A 21 2.08 -6.08 23.10
N LYS A 22 1.02 -5.51 22.53
CA LYS A 22 0.86 -5.56 21.08
C LYS A 22 2.04 -4.75 20.58
N GLU A 23 3.14 -5.44 20.37
CA GLU A 23 4.14 -5.08 19.39
C GLU A 23 3.34 -4.81 18.12
N SER A 24 2.97 -3.54 17.95
CA SER A 24 2.58 -2.98 16.68
C SER A 24 3.69 -3.43 15.75
N SER A 25 3.40 -4.47 14.99
CA SER A 25 4.32 -5.06 14.05
C SER A 25 4.63 -3.94 13.08
N SER A 26 5.74 -3.23 13.29
CA SER A 26 6.30 -2.32 12.32
C SER A 26 6.63 -3.20 11.13
N VAL A 27 5.66 -3.31 10.22
CA VAL A 27 5.85 -3.97 8.96
C VAL A 27 6.89 -3.12 8.24
N HIS A 28 8.15 -3.54 8.29
CA HIS A 28 9.21 -2.99 7.44
C HIS A 28 8.87 -3.40 6.01
N LEU A 29 7.90 -2.71 5.43
CA LEU A 29 7.60 -2.77 4.01
C LEU A 29 8.77 -2.09 3.31
N THR A 30 9.60 -2.89 2.65
CA THR A 30 10.65 -2.38 1.77
C THR A 30 10.05 -1.49 0.69
N GLU A 31 10.80 -0.52 0.18
CA GLU A 31 10.34 0.44 -0.83
C GLU A 31 9.69 -0.23 -2.05
N ASP A 32 10.25 -1.36 -2.51
CA ASP A 32 9.67 -2.20 -3.57
C ASP A 32 8.28 -2.76 -3.24
N GLN A 33 8.05 -3.12 -1.97
CA GLN A 33 6.75 -3.63 -1.53
C GLN A 33 5.72 -2.50 -1.44
N ILE A 34 6.12 -1.31 -1.01
CA ILE A 34 5.24 -0.13 -0.99
C ILE A 34 4.83 0.27 -2.41
N ALA A 35 5.76 0.24 -3.37
CA ALA A 35 5.49 0.50 -4.78
C ALA A 35 4.49 -0.52 -5.36
N SER A 36 4.72 -1.81 -5.10
CA SER A 36 3.86 -2.89 -5.58
C SER A 36 2.43 -2.81 -5.00
N ILE A 37 2.28 -2.48 -3.72
CA ILE A 37 0.98 -2.31 -3.07
C ILE A 37 0.23 -1.11 -3.64
N THR A 38 0.94 -0.02 -3.95
CA THR A 38 0.33 1.19 -4.51
C THR A 38 -0.17 0.94 -5.93
N GLN A 39 0.64 0.27 -6.76
CA GLN A 39 0.24 -0.09 -8.12
C GLN A 39 -0.98 -1.03 -8.14
N ASP A 40 -1.05 -2.04 -7.27
CA ASP A 40 -2.20 -2.94 -7.20
C ASP A 40 -3.50 -2.20 -6.84
N LYS A 41 -3.44 -1.24 -5.91
CA LYS A 41 -4.58 -0.39 -5.58
C LYS A 41 -5.04 0.46 -6.76
N GLU A 42 -4.10 1.03 -7.51
CA GLU A 42 -4.41 1.84 -8.69
C GLU A 42 -5.00 0.99 -9.82
N ILE A 43 -4.47 -0.21 -10.04
CA ILE A 43 -5.04 -1.19 -10.99
C ILE A 43 -6.48 -1.50 -10.60
N LYS A 44 -6.72 -1.88 -9.34
CA LYS A 44 -8.07 -2.18 -8.84
C LYS A 44 -9.03 -1.01 -8.99
N ALA A 45 -8.56 0.21 -8.72
CA ALA A 45 -9.36 1.42 -8.88
C ALA A 45 -9.66 1.74 -10.36
N ALA A 46 -8.76 1.37 -11.28
CA ALA A 46 -8.88 1.60 -12.71
C ALA A 46 -9.77 0.59 -13.42
N LEU A 47 -9.86 -0.65 -12.94
CA LEU A 47 -10.70 -1.69 -13.54
C LEU A 47 -12.16 -1.25 -13.68
N GLY A 48 -12.75 -1.56 -14.83
CA GLY A 48 -14.14 -1.20 -15.16
C GLY A 48 -14.35 0.28 -15.49
N ARG A 49 -13.29 1.11 -15.47
CA ARG A 49 -13.39 2.51 -15.90
C ARG A 49 -13.06 2.65 -17.39
N PRO A 50 -13.75 3.56 -18.11
CA PRO A 50 -13.38 3.89 -19.47
C PRO A 50 -12.10 4.73 -19.50
N ILE A 51 -11.29 4.52 -20.53
CA ILE A 51 -10.10 5.34 -20.76
C ILE A 51 -10.45 6.65 -21.47
N LYS A 52 -9.70 7.72 -21.17
CA LYS A 52 -9.90 9.04 -21.78
C LYS A 52 -9.06 9.30 -23.03
N ARG A 53 -8.00 8.52 -23.23
CA ARG A 53 -7.03 8.71 -24.32
C ARG A 53 -6.61 7.37 -24.89
N ILE A 54 -6.17 7.41 -26.14
CA ILE A 54 -5.65 6.25 -26.86
C ILE A 54 -4.35 5.80 -26.18
N ILE A 55 -4.25 4.51 -25.91
CA ILE A 55 -3.03 3.87 -25.43
C ILE A 55 -2.32 3.25 -26.62
N ARG A 56 -1.05 3.61 -26.80
CA ARG A 56 -0.19 3.09 -27.86
C ARG A 56 1.02 2.37 -27.29
N ASP A 57 1.55 1.44 -28.07
CA ASP A 57 2.83 0.79 -27.81
C ASP A 57 4.02 1.66 -28.23
N LYS A 58 5.24 1.26 -27.90
CA LYS A 58 6.49 1.86 -28.42
C LYS A 58 6.59 1.81 -29.95
N GLN A 59 5.88 0.88 -30.59
CA GLN A 59 5.77 0.77 -32.06
C GLN A 59 4.60 1.59 -32.65
N ASP A 60 4.03 2.53 -31.88
CA ASP A 60 2.85 3.34 -32.22
C ASP A 60 1.55 2.55 -32.48
N LYS A 61 1.55 1.24 -32.23
CA LYS A 61 0.36 0.40 -32.37
C LYS A 61 -0.68 0.73 -31.30
N ILE A 62 -1.93 0.97 -31.72
CA ILE A 62 -3.05 1.19 -30.80
C ILE A 62 -3.38 -0.10 -30.04
N ILE A 63 -3.50 0.03 -28.71
CA ILE A 63 -3.76 -1.09 -27.79
C ILE A 63 -5.16 -0.99 -27.21
N LEU A 64 -5.56 0.24 -26.85
CA LEU A 64 -6.87 0.57 -26.36
C LEU A 64 -7.28 1.94 -26.92
N ASN A 65 -8.55 2.07 -27.27
CA ASN A 65 -9.16 3.29 -27.78
C ASN A 65 -9.94 4.06 -26.71
N VAL A 66 -10.14 5.35 -26.95
CA VAL A 66 -10.95 6.20 -26.06
C VAL A 66 -12.33 5.58 -25.85
N GLY A 67 -12.77 5.51 -24.59
CA GLY A 67 -14.03 4.88 -24.21
C GLY A 67 -13.94 3.39 -23.90
N ASP A 68 -12.86 2.70 -24.30
CA ASP A 68 -12.65 1.29 -23.94
C ASP A 68 -12.53 1.12 -22.43
N LEU A 69 -13.13 0.04 -21.92
CA LEU A 69 -13.07 -0.31 -20.51
C LEU A 69 -11.73 -0.95 -20.15
N ILE A 70 -11.20 -0.55 -19.00
CA ILE A 70 -10.03 -1.20 -18.42
C ILE A 70 -10.43 -2.55 -17.86
N THR A 71 -9.89 -3.60 -18.47
CA THR A 71 -10.06 -4.99 -18.04
C THR A 71 -8.75 -5.55 -17.51
N HIS A 72 -8.82 -6.68 -16.79
CA HIS A 72 -7.62 -7.42 -16.38
C HIS A 72 -6.70 -7.75 -17.57
N LYS A 73 -7.30 -8.12 -18.72
CA LYS A 73 -6.54 -8.40 -19.95
C LYS A 73 -5.78 -7.16 -20.45
N ALA A 74 -6.44 -6.00 -20.41
CA ALA A 74 -5.83 -4.73 -20.79
C ALA A 74 -4.65 -4.36 -19.89
N VAL A 75 -4.81 -4.53 -18.57
CA VAL A 75 -3.75 -4.29 -17.58
C VAL A 75 -2.57 -5.22 -17.79
N LEU A 76 -2.81 -6.53 -17.95
CA LEU A 76 -1.76 -7.51 -18.21
C LEU A 76 -0.98 -7.17 -19.49
N LYS A 77 -1.70 -6.85 -20.57
CA LYS A 77 -1.09 -6.44 -21.82
C LYS A 77 -0.24 -5.17 -21.65
N ALA A 78 -0.76 -4.16 -20.94
CA ALA A 78 -0.05 -2.92 -20.65
C ALA A 78 1.21 -3.15 -19.79
N ARG A 79 1.17 -4.12 -18.86
CA ARG A 79 2.33 -4.53 -18.05
C ARG A 79 3.40 -5.23 -18.90
N GLN A 80 3.01 -6.12 -19.81
CA GLN A 80 3.93 -6.85 -20.67
C GLN A 80 4.74 -5.95 -21.61
N ILE A 81 4.13 -4.85 -22.05
CA ILE A 81 4.76 -3.87 -22.95
C ILE A 81 5.35 -2.65 -22.23
N GLY A 82 5.15 -2.56 -20.91
CA GLY A 82 5.69 -1.48 -20.08
C GLY A 82 5.00 -0.12 -20.27
N VAL A 83 3.69 -0.09 -20.55
CA VAL A 83 2.88 1.15 -20.63
C VAL A 83 1.79 1.20 -19.55
N LEU A 84 1.92 0.41 -18.49
CA LEU A 84 0.95 0.34 -17.40
C LEU A 84 0.72 1.71 -16.74
N ASP A 85 1.78 2.48 -16.50
CA ASP A 85 1.68 3.82 -15.92
C ASP A 85 0.87 4.77 -16.80
N VAL A 86 1.06 4.69 -18.12
CA VAL A 86 0.30 5.48 -19.09
C VAL A 86 -1.17 5.08 -19.06
N LEU A 87 -1.47 3.78 -18.96
CA LEU A 87 -2.83 3.27 -18.81
C LEU A 87 -3.50 3.83 -17.55
N LEU A 88 -2.83 3.74 -16.40
CA LEU A 88 -3.35 4.19 -15.10
C LEU A 88 -3.53 5.72 -15.04
N ASN A 89 -2.67 6.49 -15.73
CA ASN A 89 -2.83 7.94 -15.85
C ASN A 89 -4.02 8.32 -16.77
N SER A 90 -4.33 7.47 -17.74
CA SER A 90 -5.38 7.71 -18.75
C SER A 90 -6.82 7.52 -18.23
N VAL A 91 -6.97 7.16 -16.96
CA VAL A 91 -8.26 6.82 -16.36
C VAL A 91 -8.96 8.07 -15.85
N TYR A 92 -10.31 8.05 -15.84
CA TYR A 92 -11.08 8.94 -14.95
C TYR A 92 -10.79 8.60 -13.48
N ARG A 93 -9.67 9.11 -12.96
CA ARG A 93 -9.44 9.19 -11.52
C ARG A 93 -10.03 10.51 -11.04
N ARG A 94 -11.03 10.43 -10.16
CA ARG A 94 -11.37 11.57 -9.30
C ARG A 94 -10.14 11.72 -8.42
N SER A 95 -9.44 12.84 -8.53
CA SER A 95 -8.20 13.11 -7.81
C SER A 95 -8.47 13.12 -6.31
N SER A 96 -8.47 11.94 -5.68
CA SER A 96 -8.30 11.83 -4.25
C SER A 96 -6.85 12.22 -3.99
N LYS A 97 -6.65 13.50 -3.66
CA LYS A 97 -5.38 13.99 -3.15
C LYS A 97 -4.91 13.03 -2.04
N PRO A 98 -3.68 12.50 -2.06
CA PRO A 98 -3.13 11.95 -0.84
C PRO A 98 -3.01 13.12 0.13
N SER A 99 -3.91 13.21 1.10
CA SER A 99 -3.74 14.10 2.24
C SER A 99 -2.56 13.55 3.04
N ILE A 100 -1.35 13.99 2.67
CA ILE A 100 -0.23 14.00 3.59
C ILE A 100 -0.32 15.40 4.20
N GLU A 101 -0.98 15.48 5.35
CA GLU A 101 -0.89 16.65 6.22
C GLU A 101 0.46 16.58 6.94
N GLU A 102 1.15 17.72 6.94
CA GLU A 102 2.52 17.97 7.42
C GLU A 102 2.66 17.85 8.95
#